data_AF-A0A4Y8IA74-F1
#
_entry.id   AF-A0A4Y8IA74-F1
#
_cell.length_a   1.000
_cell.length_b   1.000
_cell.length_c   1.000
_cell.angle_alpha   90.00
_cell.angle_beta   90.00
_cell.angle_gamma   90.00
#
_symmetry.space_group_name_H-M   'P 1'
#
loop_
_entity.id
_entity.type
_entity.pdbx_description
1 polymer ?
#
loop_
_entity_poly.entity_id
_entity_poly.type
_entity_poly.pdbx_seq_one_letter_code
_entity_poly.pdbx_strand_id
1 'polypeptide(L)'
;MRKVKSISIILLLSLILIGCQNNNLNLTDDVTNIEVYHWDSEKLIDIVNDKKFIEKLVNELDNARTHSTANIDWAMPDYKLIFKHNGEALYKIGYCTEVQNFGNGAVGRFWEHDKLYDVSLKLPIE
;
A
#
# COMPACT_ATOMS: atom_id res chain seq x y z
N MET A 1 11.33 58.15 9.31
CA MET A 1 12.11 56.89 9.29
C MET A 1 11.42 55.84 10.13
N ARG A 2 10.61 54.98 9.52
CA ARG A 2 10.03 53.77 10.12
C ARG A 2 9.51 52.94 8.95
N LYS A 3 9.40 51.62 9.13
CA LYS A 3 9.16 50.59 8.10
C LYS A 3 10.52 50.20 7.49
N VAL A 4 11.04 48.99 7.63
CA VAL A 4 10.39 47.68 7.52
C VAL A 4 11.23 46.69 8.36
N LYS A 5 10.73 46.20 9.49
CA LYS A 5 11.40 45.19 10.33
C LYS A 5 10.38 44.17 10.82
N SER A 6 9.69 43.45 9.93
CA SER A 6 8.85 42.33 10.37
C SER A 6 8.30 41.40 9.28
N ILE A 7 8.93 41.29 8.11
CA ILE A 7 8.38 40.43 7.02
C ILE A 7 9.25 39.19 6.76
N SER A 8 10.50 39.16 7.24
CA SER A 8 11.45 38.11 6.83
C SER A 8 11.33 36.78 7.59
N ILE A 9 10.53 36.69 8.66
CA ILE A 9 10.44 35.47 9.50
C ILE A 9 9.31 34.54 9.04
N ILE A 10 8.26 35.06 8.39
CA ILE A 10 7.10 34.25 7.94
C ILE A 10 7.45 33.44 6.68
N LEU A 11 8.41 33.89 5.88
CA LEU A 11 8.78 33.22 4.62
C LEU A 11 9.65 31.96 4.82
N LEU A 12 10.26 31.77 6.00
CA LEU A 12 11.12 30.62 6.28
C LEU A 12 10.35 29.41 6.84
N LEU A 13 9.08 29.58 7.23
CA LEU A 13 8.24 28.54 7.84
C LEU A 13 7.40 27.74 6.84
N SER A 14 7.35 28.15 5.56
CA SER A 14 6.57 27.47 4.52
C SER A 14 7.30 26.31 3.83
N LEU A 15 8.56 26.02 4.17
CA LEU A 15 9.38 25.02 3.49
C LEU A 15 9.35 23.60 4.09
N ILE A 16 8.59 23.35 5.17
CA ILE A 16 8.61 22.05 5.89
C ILE A 16 7.38 21.17 5.61
N LEU A 17 6.52 21.53 4.65
CA LEU A 17 5.27 20.82 4.36
C LEU A 17 5.26 20.05 3.03
N ILE A 18 6.42 19.86 2.39
CA ILE A 18 6.56 18.81 1.36
C ILE A 18 6.64 17.48 2.12
N GLY A 19 5.52 17.04 2.69
CA GLY A 19 5.38 15.69 3.19
C GLY A 19 5.63 14.73 2.04
N CYS A 20 6.44 13.70 2.27
CA CYS A 20 6.65 12.62 1.30
C CYS A 20 5.29 12.05 0.92
N GLN A 21 4.81 12.37 -0.28
CA GLN A 21 3.81 11.56 -0.95
C GLN A 21 4.54 10.27 -1.35
N ASN A 22 4.46 9.26 -0.48
CA ASN A 22 4.82 7.91 -0.89
C ASN A 22 3.72 7.47 -1.84
N ASN A 23 4.05 7.36 -3.13
CA ASN A 23 3.18 6.70 -4.10
C ASN A 23 3.73 5.29 -4.31
N ASN A 24 3.39 4.37 -3.40
CA ASN A 24 3.95 3.02 -3.43
C ASN A 24 3.43 2.18 -4.61
N LEU A 25 2.20 2.40 -5.07
CA LEU A 25 1.54 1.46 -6.00
C LEU A 25 1.74 1.78 -7.49
N ASN A 26 2.28 2.95 -7.85
CA ASN A 26 2.53 3.41 -9.23
C ASN A 26 1.46 2.95 -10.25
N LEU A 27 0.19 3.19 -9.94
CA LEU A 27 -0.94 2.80 -10.78
C LEU A 27 -1.12 3.81 -11.92
N THR A 28 -1.31 3.33 -13.15
CA THR A 28 -1.58 4.19 -14.31
C THR A 28 -3.03 4.62 -14.42
N ASP A 29 -3.94 3.82 -13.84
CA ASP A 29 -5.39 3.97 -13.94
C ASP A 29 -6.09 3.54 -12.64
N ASP A 30 -7.37 3.90 -12.52
CA ASP A 30 -8.20 3.51 -11.39
C ASP A 30 -8.46 2.00 -11.37
N VAL A 31 -8.35 1.38 -10.20
CA VAL A 31 -8.58 -0.06 -10.05
C VAL A 31 -10.09 -0.35 -10.06
N THR A 32 -10.51 -1.19 -11.00
CA THR A 32 -11.91 -1.61 -11.20
C THR A 32 -12.27 -2.87 -10.43
N ASN A 33 -11.32 -3.80 -10.29
CA ASN A 33 -11.47 -5.03 -9.52
C ASN A 33 -10.10 -5.55 -9.06
N ILE A 34 -10.12 -6.44 -8.08
CA ILE A 34 -8.94 -7.15 -7.59
C ILE A 34 -9.22 -8.65 -7.70
N GLU A 35 -8.46 -9.34 -8.52
CA GLU A 35 -8.49 -10.81 -8.59
C GLU A 35 -7.59 -11.38 -7.48
N VAL A 36 -8.11 -12.36 -6.76
CA VAL A 36 -7.43 -13.03 -5.65
C VAL A 36 -7.10 -14.45 -6.07
N TYR A 37 -5.82 -14.77 -6.16
CA TYR A 37 -5.32 -16.10 -6.50
C TYR A 37 -4.66 -16.72 -5.29
N HIS A 38 -4.66 -18.05 -5.19
CA HIS A 38 -3.75 -18.74 -4.28
C HIS A 38 -2.30 -18.42 -4.66
N TRP A 39 -1.38 -18.29 -3.71
CA TRP A 39 -0.02 -17.87 -4.02
C TRP A 39 0.73 -18.89 -4.90
N ASP A 40 0.69 -20.16 -4.48
CA ASP A 40 1.40 -21.28 -5.12
C ASP A 40 0.70 -21.89 -6.33
N SER A 41 -0.49 -21.41 -6.71
CA SER A 41 -1.21 -21.94 -7.86
C SER A 41 -1.88 -20.84 -8.66
N GLU A 42 -2.23 -21.12 -9.91
CA GLU A 42 -2.99 -20.19 -10.75
C GLU A 42 -4.51 -20.25 -10.45
N LYS A 43 -4.90 -20.82 -9.29
CA LYS A 43 -6.30 -20.95 -8.91
C LYS A 43 -6.85 -19.60 -8.46
N LEU A 44 -7.79 -19.06 -9.23
CA LEU A 44 -8.62 -17.93 -8.83
C LEU A 44 -9.52 -18.35 -7.66
N ILE A 45 -9.47 -17.58 -6.58
CA ILE A 45 -10.23 -17.77 -5.34
C ILE A 45 -11.44 -16.85 -5.32
N ASP A 46 -11.22 -15.56 -5.62
CA ASP A 46 -12.28 -14.56 -5.56
C ASP A 46 -11.98 -13.35 -6.46
N ILE A 47 -12.99 -12.50 -6.70
CA ILE A 47 -12.88 -11.21 -7.37
C ILE A 47 -13.57 -10.15 -6.52
N VAL A 48 -12.77 -9.25 -5.95
CA VAL A 48 -13.27 -8.10 -5.20
C VAL A 48 -13.67 -6.99 -6.17
N ASN A 49 -14.95 -6.63 -6.17
CA ASN A 49 -15.53 -5.58 -7.02
C ASN A 49 -16.14 -4.41 -6.22
N ASP A 50 -16.08 -4.44 -4.88
CA ASP A 50 -16.57 -3.35 -4.05
C ASP A 50 -15.67 -2.12 -4.23
N LYS A 51 -16.16 -1.14 -4.99
CA LYS A 51 -15.45 0.10 -5.30
C LYS A 51 -14.96 0.84 -4.05
N LYS A 52 -15.79 0.95 -3.00
CA LYS A 52 -15.40 1.68 -1.78
C LYS A 52 -14.29 0.95 -1.04
N PHE A 53 -14.35 -0.37 -1.01
CA PHE A 53 -13.29 -1.19 -0.43
C PHE A 53 -11.98 -1.06 -1.24
N ILE A 54 -12.05 -1.15 -2.57
CA ILE A 54 -10.88 -1.03 -3.46
C ILE A 54 -10.22 0.34 -3.30
N GLU A 55 -10.98 1.43 -3.35
CA GLU A 55 -10.47 2.79 -3.15
C GLU A 55 -9.78 2.92 -1.79
N LYS A 56 -10.40 2.39 -0.74
CA LYS A 56 -9.81 2.39 0.60
C LYS A 56 -8.50 1.60 0.64
N LEU A 57 -8.48 0.39 0.09
CA LEU A 57 -7.29 -0.48 0.08
C LEU A 57 -6.15 0.14 -0.72
N VAL A 58 -6.42 0.65 -1.92
CA VAL A 58 -5.44 1.35 -2.75
C VAL A 58 -4.87 2.55 -1.99
N ASN A 59 -5.72 3.37 -1.37
CA ASN A 59 -5.27 4.52 -0.60
C ASN A 59 -4.41 4.13 0.62
N GLU A 60 -4.78 3.08 1.36
CA GLU A 60 -4.00 2.59 2.50
C GLU A 60 -2.62 2.07 2.06
N LEU A 61 -2.56 1.31 0.96
CA LEU A 61 -1.31 0.76 0.42
C LEU A 61 -0.39 1.82 -0.17
N ASP A 62 -0.95 2.78 -0.91
CA ASP A 62 -0.17 3.84 -1.54
C ASP A 62 0.53 4.70 -0.49
N ASN A 63 -0.19 5.04 0.58
CA ASN A 63 0.34 5.83 1.70
C ASN A 63 1.04 5.00 2.79
N ALA A 64 1.13 3.68 2.63
CA ALA A 64 1.67 2.81 3.66
C ALA A 64 3.13 3.13 3.97
N ARG A 65 3.49 3.00 5.25
CA ARG A 65 4.89 2.77 5.60
C ARG A 65 5.26 1.37 5.13
N THR A 66 6.49 1.23 4.65
CA THR A 66 7.02 -0.08 4.27
C THR A 66 8.21 -0.43 5.15
N HIS A 67 8.33 -1.72 5.44
CA HIS A 67 9.41 -2.29 6.23
C HIS A 67 10.14 -3.33 5.40
N SER A 68 11.47 -3.28 5.39
CA SER A 68 12.27 -4.31 4.73
C SER A 68 12.15 -5.64 5.49
N THR A 69 12.00 -6.70 4.73
CA THR A 69 11.91 -8.10 5.16
C THR A 69 13.04 -8.94 4.53
N ALA A 70 14.02 -8.31 3.89
CA ALA A 70 15.10 -8.99 3.16
C ALA A 70 15.96 -9.93 4.03
N ASN A 71 16.00 -9.70 5.35
CA ASN A 71 16.75 -10.51 6.31
C ASN A 71 15.85 -11.35 7.23
N ILE A 72 14.55 -11.44 6.91
CA ILE A 72 13.58 -12.18 7.70
C ILE A 72 13.31 -13.51 6.99
N ASP A 73 13.54 -14.60 7.69
CA ASP A 73 13.14 -15.93 7.24
C ASP A 73 11.65 -16.13 7.58
N TRP A 74 10.79 -16.12 6.56
CA TRP A 74 9.36 -16.24 6.73
C TRP A 74 8.70 -16.97 5.55
N ALA A 75 7.51 -17.51 5.79
CA ALA A 75 6.73 -18.21 4.78
C ALA A 75 6.15 -17.21 3.77
N MET A 76 6.06 -17.58 2.49
CA MET A 76 5.43 -16.74 1.47
C MET A 76 3.96 -16.40 1.79
N PRO A 77 3.38 -15.34 1.18
CA PRO A 77 1.97 -14.99 1.35
C PRO A 77 1.01 -16.14 1.00
N ASP A 78 -0.20 -16.13 1.57
CA ASP A 78 -1.24 -17.11 1.24
C ASP A 78 -1.82 -16.87 -0.17
N TYR A 79 -1.98 -15.59 -0.52
CA TYR A 79 -2.66 -15.17 -1.73
C TYR A 79 -1.85 -14.16 -2.53
N LYS A 80 -2.08 -14.15 -3.84
CA LYS A 80 -1.60 -13.16 -4.79
C LYS A 80 -2.77 -12.31 -5.27
N LEU A 81 -2.65 -11.01 -5.10
CA LEU A 81 -3.65 -10.05 -5.57
C LEU A 81 -3.19 -9.45 -6.88
N ILE A 82 -4.12 -9.34 -7.84
CA ILE A 82 -3.91 -8.66 -9.11
C ILE A 82 -4.93 -7.53 -9.21
N PHE A 83 -4.44 -6.29 -9.14
CA PHE A 83 -5.24 -5.09 -9.27
C PHE A 83 -5.45 -4.81 -10.77
N LYS A 84 -6.70 -4.65 -11.21
CA LYS A 84 -7.03 -4.56 -12.64
C LYS A 84 -7.88 -3.35 -12.99
N HIS A 85 -7.66 -2.83 -14.19
CA HIS A 85 -8.53 -1.85 -14.84
C HIS A 85 -9.09 -2.46 -16.11
N ASN A 86 -10.42 -2.65 -16.16
CA ASN A 86 -11.11 -3.17 -17.35
C ASN A 86 -10.51 -4.47 -17.93
N GLY A 87 -9.98 -5.34 -17.06
CA GLY A 87 -9.36 -6.61 -17.44
C GLY A 87 -7.85 -6.59 -17.62
N GLU A 88 -7.22 -5.41 -17.66
CA GLU A 88 -5.77 -5.27 -17.72
C GLU A 88 -5.16 -5.23 -16.31
N ALA A 89 -4.04 -5.93 -16.11
CA ALA A 89 -3.35 -5.97 -14.83
C ALA A 89 -2.47 -4.73 -14.64
N LEU A 90 -2.74 -3.97 -13.58
CA LEU A 90 -1.99 -2.77 -13.22
C LEU A 90 -0.90 -3.06 -12.18
N TYR A 91 -1.21 -3.88 -11.18
CA TYR A 91 -0.30 -4.11 -10.05
C TYR A 91 -0.50 -5.49 -9.42
N LYS A 92 0.53 -6.01 -8.78
CA LYS A 92 0.52 -7.32 -8.11
C LYS A 92 1.16 -7.23 -6.74
N ILE A 93 0.54 -7.87 -5.74
CA ILE A 93 1.06 -7.90 -4.36
C ILE A 93 0.65 -9.19 -3.66
N GLY A 94 1.45 -9.63 -2.70
CA GLY A 94 1.10 -10.72 -1.81
C GLY A 94 0.19 -10.29 -0.68
N TYR A 95 -0.68 -11.19 -0.25
CA TYR A 95 -1.60 -10.99 0.88
C TYR A 95 -1.58 -12.19 1.83
N CYS A 96 -1.47 -11.89 3.12
CA CYS A 96 -1.54 -12.86 4.21
C CYS A 96 -2.89 -12.78 4.93
N THR A 97 -3.50 -13.94 5.13
CA THR A 97 -4.77 -14.15 5.83
C THR A 97 -4.68 -13.82 7.29
N GLU A 98 -3.47 -13.90 7.86
CA GLU A 98 -3.13 -13.44 9.20
C GLU A 98 -2.23 -12.21 9.17
N VAL A 99 -2.36 -11.35 10.18
CA VAL A 99 -1.47 -10.19 10.34
C VAL A 99 -0.07 -10.69 10.67
N GLN A 100 0.89 -10.35 9.82
CA GLN A 100 2.29 -10.62 10.04
C GLN A 100 2.86 -9.57 11.00
N ASN A 101 3.77 -9.99 11.88
CA ASN A 101 4.50 -9.10 12.76
C ASN A 101 5.96 -9.54 12.83
N PHE A 102 6.84 -8.78 12.21
CA PHE A 102 8.28 -9.07 12.18
C PHE A 102 9.09 -8.24 13.18
N GLY A 103 8.43 -7.62 14.16
CA GLY A 103 9.06 -6.75 15.16
C GLY A 103 9.33 -5.34 14.66
N ASN A 104 9.77 -4.46 15.56
CA ASN A 104 10.08 -3.05 15.27
C ASN A 104 8.96 -2.25 14.58
N GLY A 105 7.70 -2.64 14.82
CA GLY A 105 6.52 -2.02 14.20
C GLY A 105 6.22 -2.50 12.79
N ALA A 106 6.97 -3.46 12.23
CA ALA A 106 6.67 -4.08 10.94
C ALA A 106 5.48 -5.04 11.09
N VAL A 107 4.26 -4.50 10.99
CA VAL A 107 3.00 -5.22 11.18
C VAL A 107 2.09 -5.02 9.97
N GLY A 108 1.60 -6.07 9.35
CA GLY A 108 0.77 -5.92 8.15
C GLY A 108 0.39 -7.21 7.47
N ARG A 109 -0.36 -7.10 6.38
CA ARG A 109 -0.87 -8.23 5.60
C ARG A 109 -0.36 -8.25 4.16
N PHE A 110 0.21 -7.16 3.67
CA PHE A 110 0.55 -7.00 2.26
C PHE A 110 2.04 -6.97 2.07
N TRP A 111 2.54 -7.77 1.12
CA TRP A 111 3.97 -7.96 0.93
C TRP A 111 4.36 -7.92 -0.55
N GLU A 112 5.45 -7.23 -0.87
CA GLU A 112 6.01 -7.12 -2.21
C GLU A 112 7.54 -7.06 -2.15
N HIS A 113 8.26 -7.96 -2.84
CA HIS A 113 9.72 -7.89 -3.05
C HIS A 113 10.51 -7.47 -1.81
N ASP A 114 10.43 -8.29 -0.76
CA ASP A 114 11.06 -8.04 0.54
C ASP A 114 10.54 -6.79 1.28
N LYS A 115 9.36 -6.27 0.95
CA LYS A 115 8.72 -5.17 1.68
C LYS A 115 7.40 -5.61 2.26
N LEU A 116 7.23 -5.45 3.57
CA LEU A 116 5.94 -5.50 4.23
C LEU A 116 5.34 -4.10 4.27
N TYR A 117 4.09 -3.97 3.83
CA TYR A 117 3.30 -2.75 3.94
C TYR A 117 2.58 -2.76 5.29
N ASP A 118 2.68 -1.66 6.04
CA ASP A 118 1.99 -1.45 7.33
C ASP A 118 0.49 -1.20 7.12
N VAL A 119 -0.18 -2.23 6.60
CA VAL A 119 -1.60 -2.25 6.26
C VAL A 119 -2.16 -3.59 6.74
N SER A 120 -3.09 -3.53 7.69
CA SER A 120 -3.73 -4.71 8.29
C SER A 120 -5.16 -4.94 7.81
N LEU A 121 -5.59 -4.22 6.76
CA LEU A 121 -6.93 -4.35 6.18
C LEU A 121 -7.16 -5.79 5.69
N LYS A 122 -8.25 -6.40 6.18
CA LYS A 122 -8.64 -7.75 5.81
C LYS A 122 -9.43 -7.71 4.49
N LEU A 123 -9.10 -8.59 3.55
CA LEU A 123 -9.88 -8.76 2.33
C LEU A 123 -11.24 -9.41 2.64
N PRO A 124 -12.31 -9.01 1.91
CA PRO A 124 -13.65 -9.58 2.05
C PRO A 124 -13.78 -10.88 1.24
N ILE A 125 -12.91 -11.87 1.51
CA ILE A 125 -12.90 -13.18 0.86
C ILE A 125 -13.38 -14.25 1.85
N GLU A 126 -14.11 -15.26 1.35
CA GLU A 126 -14.68 -16.37 2.13
C GLU A 126 -13.67 -17.44 2.55
#